data_AF-A0A2A2JRW3-F1
#
_entry.id   AF-A0A2A2JRW3-F1
#
_cell.length_a   1.000
_cell.length_b   1.000
_cell.length_c   1.000
_cell.angle_alpha   90.00
_cell.angle_beta   90.00
_cell.angle_gamma   90.00
#
_symmetry.space_group_name_H-M   'P 1'
#
loop_
_entity.id
_entity.type
_entity.pdbx_description
1 polymer ?
#
loop_
_entity_poly.entity_id
_entity_poly.type
_entity_poly.pdbx_seq_one_letter_code
_entity_poly.pdbx_strand_id
1 'polypeptide(L)'
;MPLGVMRPLPFDMQLAADKFERIADYDEATLTQDVVARATQLTPSEGEKGMVEALQKKIKELLEKFITTPDSVSGVKIEEVHEVGSLKKDVVLSGHKVGDLAVVLSTLPTFELVAALGHKITDDLRNAGEAVSFVSHDFGGEIKGSTVSVRLLITTLPKNAALLEPDLHLSEKLMMINHLSIRQAEWFTRVSEGSPHKLLVRVLKDIRNRHSGLQPMSSWVVEYLANFCISNTINHLPLPLGPAFRRFFEILSAGFLLPGLKNFDNTWKILKPDVTYDTFFVRIEFSIKGGGTQEVDPQYSG
;
A
#
# COMPACT_ATOMS: atom_id res chain seq x y z
N MET A 1 13.85 -32.40 14.09
CA MET A 1 13.54 -30.96 13.92
C MET A 1 14.08 -30.23 15.13
N PRO A 2 15.03 -29.28 15.01
CA PRO A 2 15.35 -28.44 16.15
C PRO A 2 14.15 -27.54 16.42
N LEU A 3 13.67 -27.54 17.66
CA LEU A 3 12.71 -26.57 18.19
C LEU A 3 13.22 -25.18 17.82
N GLY A 4 12.53 -24.49 16.92
CA GLY A 4 12.90 -23.13 16.52
C GLY A 4 12.93 -22.26 17.77
N VAL A 5 14.11 -21.75 18.12
CA VAL A 5 14.30 -20.84 19.25
C VAL A 5 13.38 -19.65 19.02
N MET A 6 12.24 -19.60 19.72
CA MET A 6 11.37 -18.44 19.73
C MET A 6 12.19 -17.30 20.33
N ARG A 7 12.63 -16.37 19.49
CA ARG A 7 13.20 -15.13 20.00
C ARG A 7 12.10 -14.34 20.68
N PRO A 8 12.36 -13.77 21.87
CA PRO A 8 11.41 -12.86 22.51
C PRO A 8 11.12 -11.67 21.58
N LEU A 9 9.93 -11.08 21.74
CA LEU A 9 9.58 -9.85 21.04
C LEU A 9 10.67 -8.79 21.28
N PRO A 10 11.02 -7.98 20.26
CA PRO A 10 11.99 -6.91 20.42
C PRO A 10 11.56 -5.94 21.51
N PHE A 11 12.55 -5.33 22.13
CA PHE A 11 12.31 -4.32 23.16
C PHE A 11 11.49 -3.15 22.59
N ASP A 12 10.44 -2.77 23.31
CA ASP A 12 9.61 -1.62 23.01
C ASP A 12 9.37 -0.87 24.32
N MET A 13 9.97 0.31 24.44
CA MET A 13 9.90 1.15 25.63
C MET A 13 8.44 1.45 26.02
N GLN A 14 7.55 1.62 25.05
CA GLN A 14 6.15 1.96 25.32
C GLN A 14 5.36 0.80 25.93
N LEU A 15 5.78 -0.44 25.69
CA LEU A 15 5.16 -1.64 26.27
C LEU A 15 5.79 -2.05 27.60
N ALA A 16 6.98 -1.55 27.90
CA ALA A 16 7.70 -1.80 29.15
C ALA A 16 7.74 -0.58 30.08
N ALA A 17 6.91 0.44 29.82
CA ALA A 17 6.95 1.71 30.55
C ALA A 17 6.76 1.54 32.08
N ASP A 18 6.06 0.48 32.52
CA ASP A 18 5.90 0.10 33.92
C ASP A 18 7.17 -0.44 34.58
N LYS A 19 8.15 -0.88 33.77
CA LYS A 19 9.47 -1.36 34.21
C LYS A 19 10.56 -0.29 34.13
N PHE A 20 10.31 0.79 33.40
CA PHE A 20 11.27 1.87 33.14
C PHE A 20 10.67 3.21 33.56
N GLU A 21 10.60 3.44 34.87
CA GLU A 21 10.14 4.70 35.44
C GLU A 21 11.01 5.87 34.96
N ARG A 22 10.35 6.94 34.51
CA ARG A 22 11.04 8.16 34.08
C ARG A 22 11.49 8.93 35.31
N ILE A 23 12.80 9.18 35.40
CA ILE A 23 13.41 10.04 36.44
C ILE A 23 13.15 11.53 36.12
N ALA A 24 12.94 11.87 34.85
CA ALA A 24 12.61 13.21 34.40
C ALA A 24 11.63 13.15 33.20
N ASP A 25 10.72 14.12 33.15
CA ASP A 25 9.84 14.30 32.01
C ASP A 25 10.53 15.10 30.91
N TYR A 26 10.38 14.62 29.67
CA TYR A 26 10.82 15.34 28.48
C TYR A 26 9.59 15.83 27.72
N ASP A 27 9.53 17.13 27.47
CA ASP A 27 8.51 17.72 26.62
C ASP A 27 8.80 17.39 25.15
N GLU A 28 7.84 16.73 24.50
CA GLU A 28 7.89 16.38 23.08
C GLU A 28 6.98 17.27 22.21
N ALA A 29 6.53 18.41 22.74
CA ALA A 29 5.71 19.36 22.02
C ALA A 29 6.42 19.86 20.75
N THR A 30 7.72 20.18 20.84
CA THR A 30 8.51 20.62 19.67
C THR A 30 8.59 19.54 18.60
N LEU A 31 8.91 18.30 18.98
CA LEU A 31 8.95 17.18 18.02
C LEU A 31 7.56 16.97 17.38
N THR A 32 6.50 17.08 18.16
CA THR A 32 5.12 16.97 17.64
C THR A 32 4.83 18.08 16.62
N GLN A 33 5.19 19.33 16.93
CA GLN A 33 5.01 20.47 16.04
C GLN A 33 5.82 20.32 14.75
N ASP A 34 7.07 19.85 14.83
CA ASP A 34 7.94 19.63 13.67
C ASP A 34 7.37 18.55 12.74
N VAL A 35 6.86 17.44 13.29
CA VAL A 35 6.24 16.38 12.51
C VAL A 35 4.95 16.87 11.84
N VAL A 36 4.12 17.66 12.55
CA VAL A 36 2.93 18.30 11.95
C VAL A 36 3.34 19.24 10.82
N ALA A 37 4.30 20.13 11.05
CA ALA A 37 4.76 21.10 10.07
C ALA A 37 5.29 20.40 8.81
N ARG A 38 6.09 19.33 8.97
CA ARG A 38 6.59 18.54 7.86
C ARG A 38 5.47 17.81 7.12
N ALA A 39 4.51 17.21 7.83
CA ALA A 39 3.36 16.55 7.21
C ALA A 39 2.53 17.52 6.36
N THR A 40 2.32 18.75 6.85
CA THR A 40 1.62 19.82 6.11
C THR A 40 2.39 20.22 4.85
N GLN A 41 3.71 20.41 4.94
CA GLN A 41 4.55 20.72 3.76
C GLN A 41 4.50 19.62 2.70
N LEU A 42 4.35 18.35 3.11
CA LEU A 42 4.29 17.21 2.23
C LEU A 42 2.90 16.95 1.64
N THR A 43 1.86 17.65 2.13
CA THR A 43 0.49 17.46 1.67
C THR A 43 0.32 18.10 0.28
N PRO A 44 -0.16 17.36 -0.74
CA PRO A 44 -0.44 17.94 -2.05
C PRO A 44 -1.46 19.06 -1.95
N SER A 45 -1.38 20.01 -2.88
CA SER A 45 -2.41 21.04 -3.01
C SER A 45 -3.75 20.41 -3.41
N GLU A 46 -4.85 21.07 -3.09
CA GLU A 46 -6.20 20.63 -3.51
C GLU A 46 -6.31 20.51 -5.03
N GLY A 47 -5.65 21.41 -5.78
CA GLY A 47 -5.59 21.34 -7.24
C GLY A 47 -4.82 20.12 -7.75
N GLU A 48 -3.66 19.82 -7.16
CA GLU A 48 -2.87 18.63 -7.52
C GLU A 48 -3.66 17.34 -7.26
N LYS A 49 -4.25 17.23 -6.07
CA LYS A 49 -5.06 16.07 -5.68
C LYS A 49 -6.31 15.93 -6.56
N GLY A 50 -7.02 17.04 -6.78
CA GLY A 50 -8.26 17.06 -7.57
C GLY A 50 -8.07 16.65 -9.02
N MET A 51 -6.91 16.94 -9.63
CA MET A 51 -6.62 16.47 -11.00
C MET A 51 -6.52 14.94 -11.08
N VAL A 52 -5.85 14.31 -10.11
CA VAL A 52 -5.70 12.84 -10.08
C VAL A 52 -7.06 12.18 -9.78
N GLU A 53 -7.80 12.72 -8.81
CA GLU A 53 -9.14 12.25 -8.44
C GLU A 53 -10.13 12.36 -9.61
N ALA A 54 -10.07 13.45 -10.39
CA ALA A 54 -10.93 13.64 -11.56
C ALA A 54 -10.70 12.56 -12.63
N LEU A 55 -9.44 12.26 -12.96
CA LEU A 55 -9.13 11.20 -13.92
C LEU A 55 -9.51 9.82 -13.36
N GLN A 56 -9.17 9.54 -12.10
CA GLN A 56 -9.49 8.27 -11.44
C GLN A 56 -11.00 8.03 -11.40
N LYS A 57 -11.79 9.06 -11.10
CA LYS A 57 -13.26 9.00 -11.08
C LYS A 57 -13.83 8.66 -12.46
N LYS A 58 -13.37 9.32 -13.52
CA LYS A 58 -13.81 9.03 -14.90
C LYS A 58 -13.52 7.59 -15.31
N ILE A 59 -12.32 7.09 -14.99
CA ILE A 59 -11.93 5.69 -15.27
C ILE A 59 -12.81 4.73 -14.48
N LYS A 60 -13.06 5.01 -13.20
CA LYS A 60 -13.91 4.18 -12.35
C LYS A 60 -15.35 4.11 -12.87
N GLU A 61 -15.94 5.25 -13.25
CA GLU A 61 -17.29 5.31 -13.83
C GLU A 61 -17.39 4.48 -15.13
N LEU A 62 -16.35 4.49 -15.98
CA LEU A 62 -16.29 3.64 -17.17
C LEU A 62 -16.22 2.16 -16.82
N LEU A 63 -15.40 1.78 -15.84
CA LEU A 63 -15.30 0.40 -15.39
C LEU A 63 -16.62 -0.08 -14.75
N GLU A 64 -17.31 0.74 -13.96
CA GLU A 64 -18.64 0.47 -13.40
C GLU A 64 -19.70 0.28 -14.49
N LYS A 65 -19.62 1.07 -15.58
CA LYS A 65 -20.44 0.86 -16.77
C LYS A 65 -20.15 -0.48 -17.44
N PHE A 66 -18.89 -0.90 -17.52
CA PHE A 66 -18.52 -2.21 -18.11
C PHE A 66 -18.98 -3.40 -17.25
N ILE A 67 -19.09 -3.24 -15.92
CA ILE A 67 -19.69 -4.26 -15.04
C ILE A 67 -21.18 -4.48 -15.40
N THR A 68 -21.90 -3.40 -15.68
CA THR A 68 -23.36 -3.45 -15.95
C THR A 68 -23.72 -3.68 -17.41
N THR A 69 -22.77 -3.54 -18.34
CA THR A 69 -22.97 -3.70 -19.78
C THR A 69 -22.21 -4.94 -20.27
N PRO A 70 -22.89 -6.09 -20.44
CA PRO A 70 -22.27 -7.31 -20.96
C PRO A 70 -21.55 -7.06 -22.29
N ASP A 71 -20.43 -7.77 -22.49
CA ASP A 71 -19.66 -7.76 -23.75
C ASP A 71 -19.11 -6.39 -24.19
N SER A 72 -19.00 -5.42 -23.27
CA SER A 72 -18.35 -4.12 -23.55
C SER A 72 -16.92 -4.27 -24.09
N VAL A 73 -16.22 -5.30 -23.59
CA VAL A 73 -14.95 -5.79 -24.13
C VAL A 73 -15.04 -7.31 -24.20
N SER A 74 -14.76 -7.87 -25.38
CA SER A 74 -14.85 -9.32 -25.59
C SER A 74 -13.94 -10.07 -24.60
N GLY A 75 -14.49 -11.06 -23.90
CA GLY A 75 -13.76 -11.90 -22.94
C GLY A 75 -13.44 -11.25 -21.58
N VAL A 76 -13.66 -9.94 -21.42
CA VAL A 76 -13.49 -9.26 -20.12
C VAL A 76 -14.81 -9.31 -19.36
N LYS A 77 -14.78 -9.87 -18.15
CA LYS A 77 -15.88 -9.72 -17.20
C LYS A 77 -15.35 -9.23 -15.86
N ILE A 78 -15.64 -7.98 -15.56
CA ILE A 78 -15.25 -7.30 -14.32
C ILE A 78 -16.26 -7.67 -13.23
N GLU A 79 -15.76 -8.07 -12.07
CA GLU A 79 -16.56 -8.34 -10.88
C GLU A 79 -16.68 -7.08 -10.03
N GLU A 80 -15.54 -6.44 -9.71
CA GLU A 80 -15.48 -5.31 -8.78
C GLU A 80 -14.34 -4.34 -9.15
N VAL A 81 -14.50 -3.08 -8.74
CA VAL A 81 -13.49 -2.03 -8.89
C VAL A 81 -13.36 -1.27 -7.57
N HIS A 82 -12.12 -1.12 -7.09
CA HIS A 82 -11.83 -0.49 -5.80
C HIS A 82 -10.80 0.61 -5.95
N GLU A 83 -11.04 1.75 -5.31
CA GLU A 83 -10.02 2.77 -5.10
C GLU A 83 -9.03 2.28 -4.05
N VAL A 84 -7.74 2.29 -4.38
CA VAL A 84 -6.68 1.81 -3.49
C VAL A 84 -5.51 2.79 -3.48
N GLY A 85 -4.40 2.37 -2.87
CA GLY A 85 -3.15 3.12 -2.91
C GLY A 85 -3.17 4.40 -2.06
N SER A 86 -2.19 5.26 -2.31
CA SER A 86 -1.92 6.43 -1.45
C SER A 86 -2.99 7.51 -1.57
N LEU A 87 -3.65 7.61 -2.73
CA LEU A 87 -4.71 8.58 -2.96
C LEU A 87 -5.95 8.24 -2.15
N LYS A 88 -6.44 6.99 -2.20
CA LYS A 88 -7.57 6.52 -1.38
C LYS A 88 -7.31 6.71 0.12
N LYS A 89 -6.09 6.41 0.55
CA LYS A 89 -5.66 6.49 1.95
C LYS A 89 -5.41 7.92 2.43
N ASP A 90 -5.44 8.90 1.52
CA ASP A 90 -5.07 10.29 1.79
C ASP A 90 -3.67 10.41 2.45
N VAL A 91 -2.69 9.73 1.85
CA VAL A 91 -1.26 9.79 2.26
C VAL A 91 -0.33 9.96 1.05
N VAL A 92 -0.87 10.53 -0.02
CA VAL A 92 -0.11 11.01 -1.18
C VAL A 92 0.81 12.15 -0.75
N LEU A 93 2.01 12.22 -1.34
CA LEU A 93 3.00 13.28 -1.11
C LEU A 93 2.91 14.29 -2.26
N SER A 94 3.19 15.56 -1.98
CA SER A 94 3.21 16.60 -3.02
C SER A 94 4.18 16.24 -4.15
N GLY A 95 3.79 16.53 -5.39
CA GLY A 95 4.50 16.13 -6.61
C GLY A 95 4.14 14.73 -7.11
N HIS A 96 3.47 13.90 -6.30
CA HIS A 96 3.10 12.54 -6.69
C HIS A 96 1.72 12.49 -7.33
N LYS A 97 1.70 12.39 -8.65
CA LYS A 97 0.49 12.56 -9.49
C LYS A 97 -0.09 11.24 -10.02
N VAL A 98 -0.05 10.21 -9.19
CA VAL A 98 -0.49 8.85 -9.57
C VAL A 98 -1.63 8.39 -8.67
N GLY A 99 -2.71 7.92 -9.28
CA GLY A 99 -3.85 7.25 -8.62
C GLY A 99 -3.84 5.74 -8.88
N ASP A 100 -4.53 4.97 -8.03
CA ASP A 100 -4.55 3.51 -8.10
C ASP A 100 -5.97 2.96 -8.05
N LEU A 101 -6.34 2.13 -9.03
CA LEU A 101 -7.59 1.38 -9.06
C LEU A 101 -7.29 -0.12 -9.11
N ALA A 102 -7.80 -0.88 -8.15
CA ALA A 102 -7.78 -2.34 -8.23
C ALA A 102 -9.00 -2.82 -9.00
N VAL A 103 -8.77 -3.60 -10.05
CA VAL A 103 -9.84 -4.15 -10.92
C VAL A 103 -9.84 -5.66 -10.76
N VAL A 104 -10.95 -6.20 -10.23
CA VAL A 104 -11.12 -7.63 -9.98
C VAL A 104 -11.89 -8.23 -11.14
N LEU A 105 -11.22 -9.10 -11.90
CA LEU A 105 -11.83 -9.84 -13.00
C LEU A 105 -12.39 -11.18 -12.50
N SER A 106 -13.52 -11.57 -13.07
CA SER A 106 -14.06 -12.93 -12.90
C SER A 106 -13.38 -13.94 -13.83
N THR A 107 -12.81 -13.47 -14.95
CA THR A 107 -12.00 -14.23 -15.91
C THR A 107 -10.52 -14.20 -15.55
N LEU A 108 -9.71 -15.00 -16.25
CA LEU A 108 -8.25 -15.02 -16.09
C LEU A 108 -7.64 -13.82 -16.84
N PRO A 109 -6.76 -13.03 -16.19
CA PRO A 109 -6.20 -11.81 -16.78
C PRO A 109 -5.04 -12.16 -17.72
N THR A 110 -5.36 -12.45 -18.98
CA THR A 110 -4.34 -12.61 -20.02
C THR A 110 -3.73 -11.25 -20.39
N PHE A 111 -2.49 -11.25 -20.89
CA PHE A 111 -1.85 -10.01 -21.35
C PHE A 111 -2.68 -9.29 -22.44
N GLU A 112 -3.25 -10.06 -23.36
CA GLU A 112 -4.10 -9.54 -24.43
C GLU A 112 -5.39 -8.92 -23.90
N LEU A 113 -6.05 -9.59 -22.95
CA LEU A 113 -7.29 -9.11 -22.35
C LEU A 113 -7.07 -7.79 -21.58
N VAL A 114 -5.96 -7.70 -20.84
CA VAL A 114 -5.57 -6.49 -20.12
C VAL A 114 -5.30 -5.33 -21.08
N ALA A 115 -4.60 -5.59 -22.18
CA ALA A 115 -4.36 -4.60 -23.22
C ALA A 115 -5.67 -4.15 -23.88
N ALA A 116 -6.55 -5.07 -24.24
CA ALA A 116 -7.85 -4.78 -24.84
C ALA A 116 -8.71 -3.91 -23.91
N LEU A 117 -8.75 -4.23 -22.61
CA LEU A 117 -9.45 -3.42 -21.61
C LEU A 117 -8.85 -2.01 -21.53
N GLY A 118 -7.52 -1.88 -21.43
CA GLY A 118 -6.84 -0.59 -21.37
C GLY A 118 -7.08 0.30 -22.61
N HIS A 119 -7.05 -0.30 -23.80
CA HIS A 119 -7.36 0.39 -25.05
C HIS A 119 -8.82 0.84 -25.09
N LYS A 120 -9.77 -0.03 -24.70
CA LYS A 120 -11.19 0.34 -24.66
C LYS A 120 -11.44 1.54 -23.74
N ILE A 121 -10.87 1.54 -22.54
CA ILE A 121 -11.01 2.67 -21.60
C ILE A 121 -10.44 3.94 -22.22
N THR A 122 -9.25 3.84 -22.83
CA THR A 122 -8.58 4.97 -23.46
C THR A 122 -9.37 5.54 -24.64
N ASP A 123 -9.97 4.68 -25.46
CA ASP A 123 -10.79 5.09 -26.60
C ASP A 123 -12.08 5.79 -26.14
N ASP A 124 -12.76 5.25 -25.12
CA ASP A 124 -13.96 5.86 -24.55
C ASP A 124 -13.65 7.23 -23.90
N LEU A 125 -12.50 7.36 -23.24
CA LEU A 125 -12.02 8.65 -22.69
C LEU A 125 -11.66 9.64 -23.80
N ARG A 126 -11.00 9.20 -24.88
CA ARG A 126 -10.68 10.05 -26.03
C ARG A 126 -11.94 10.54 -26.74
N ASN A 127 -12.95 9.69 -26.87
CA ASN A 127 -14.26 10.08 -27.40
C ASN A 127 -14.96 11.14 -26.53
N ALA A 128 -14.66 11.17 -25.22
CA ALA A 128 -15.10 12.20 -24.30
C ALA A 128 -14.19 13.46 -24.28
N GLY A 129 -13.18 13.53 -25.14
CA GLY A 129 -12.28 14.68 -25.29
C GLY A 129 -11.00 14.63 -24.43
N GLU A 130 -10.71 13.51 -23.76
CA GLU A 130 -9.51 13.37 -22.93
C GLU A 130 -8.27 12.96 -23.75
N ALA A 131 -7.15 13.65 -23.52
CA ALA A 131 -5.86 13.27 -24.09
C ALA A 131 -5.16 12.22 -23.20
N VAL A 132 -5.51 10.95 -23.40
CA VAL A 132 -4.97 9.82 -22.63
C VAL A 132 -4.31 8.76 -23.50
N SER A 133 -3.42 7.97 -22.89
CA SER A 133 -2.78 6.79 -23.47
C SER A 133 -2.72 5.65 -22.46
N PHE A 134 -2.62 4.41 -22.93
CA PHE A 134 -2.48 3.23 -22.08
C PHE A 134 -1.13 2.56 -22.29
N VAL A 135 -0.51 2.14 -21.19
CA VAL A 135 0.75 1.38 -21.17
C VAL A 135 0.51 0.10 -20.37
N SER A 136 0.76 -1.06 -20.98
CA SER A 136 0.68 -2.35 -20.28
C SER A 136 1.86 -2.52 -19.32
N HIS A 137 1.62 -3.14 -18.18
CA HIS A 137 2.63 -3.49 -17.19
C HIS A 137 2.34 -4.87 -16.57
N ASP A 138 3.32 -5.46 -15.89
CA ASP A 138 3.19 -6.79 -15.27
C ASP A 138 2.09 -6.87 -14.19
N PHE A 139 1.68 -5.73 -13.65
CA PHE A 139 0.60 -5.62 -12.66
C PHE A 139 -0.77 -5.32 -13.29
N GLY A 140 -0.84 -5.14 -14.61
CA GLY A 140 -2.02 -4.64 -15.30
C GLY A 140 -1.65 -3.58 -16.33
N GLY A 141 -1.85 -2.31 -15.98
CA GLY A 141 -1.42 -1.23 -16.84
C GLY A 141 -1.63 0.15 -16.24
N GLU A 142 -1.26 1.18 -16.99
CA GLU A 142 -1.31 2.57 -16.57
C GLU A 142 -1.97 3.42 -17.65
N ILE A 143 -2.96 4.21 -17.25
CA ILE A 143 -3.56 5.23 -18.09
C ILE A 143 -2.85 6.55 -17.79
N LYS A 144 -2.08 7.04 -18.77
CA LYS A 144 -1.33 8.29 -18.71
C LYS A 144 -2.14 9.41 -19.35
N GLY A 145 -2.50 10.41 -18.54
CA GLY A 145 -2.98 11.70 -19.01
C GLY A 145 -1.82 12.67 -19.26
N SER A 146 -2.14 13.96 -19.45
CA SER A 146 -1.15 15.01 -19.72
C SER A 146 -0.22 15.28 -18.52
N THR A 147 -0.76 15.27 -17.30
CA THR A 147 -0.02 15.63 -16.09
C THR A 147 -0.17 14.63 -14.94
N VAL A 148 -1.12 13.71 -15.05
CA VAL A 148 -1.49 12.73 -14.02
C VAL A 148 -1.60 11.36 -14.66
N SER A 149 -1.43 10.31 -13.87
CA SER A 149 -1.66 8.94 -14.31
C SER A 149 -2.48 8.14 -13.30
N VAL A 150 -3.12 7.09 -13.80
CA VAL A 150 -3.90 6.16 -12.98
C VAL A 150 -3.48 4.74 -13.33
N ARG A 151 -2.99 4.00 -12.34
CA ARG A 151 -2.61 2.59 -12.49
C ARG A 151 -3.82 1.70 -12.26
N LEU A 152 -3.99 0.76 -13.18
CA LEU A 152 -4.97 -0.32 -13.11
C LEU A 152 -4.27 -1.56 -12.56
N LEU A 153 -4.50 -1.84 -11.29
CA LEU A 153 -3.98 -3.01 -10.58
C LEU A 153 -4.91 -4.19 -10.87
N ILE A 154 -4.62 -4.92 -11.94
CA ILE A 154 -5.47 -6.02 -12.39
C ILE A 154 -5.25 -7.23 -11.48
N THR A 155 -6.35 -7.85 -11.04
CA THR A 155 -6.36 -9.13 -10.34
C THR A 155 -7.56 -9.95 -10.78
N THR A 156 -7.58 -11.23 -10.42
CA THR A 156 -8.75 -12.10 -10.55
C THR A 156 -9.21 -12.57 -9.18
N LEU A 157 -10.33 -13.31 -9.14
CA LEU A 157 -10.82 -13.95 -7.92
C LEU A 157 -9.78 -14.95 -7.40
N PRO A 158 -9.48 -14.99 -6.08
CA PRO A 158 -8.44 -15.87 -5.53
C PRO A 158 -8.62 -17.36 -5.85
N LYS A 159 -9.86 -17.83 -6.08
CA LYS A 159 -10.16 -19.20 -6.51
C LYS A 159 -9.59 -19.56 -7.89
N ASN A 160 -9.34 -18.56 -8.74
CA ASN A 160 -8.80 -18.73 -10.08
C ASN A 160 -7.27 -18.87 -10.11
N ALA A 161 -6.58 -18.66 -8.98
CA ALA A 161 -5.11 -18.66 -8.93
C ALA A 161 -4.49 -19.99 -9.42
N ALA A 162 -5.15 -21.12 -9.12
CA ALA A 162 -4.69 -22.45 -9.56
C ALA A 162 -4.80 -22.68 -11.08
N LEU A 163 -5.49 -21.81 -11.81
CA LEU A 163 -5.71 -21.91 -13.26
C LEU A 163 -4.73 -21.03 -14.07
N LEU A 164 -3.79 -20.37 -13.39
CA LEU A 164 -2.90 -19.41 -14.02
C LEU A 164 -1.72 -20.10 -14.72
N GLU A 165 -1.64 -19.88 -16.02
CA GLU A 165 -0.49 -20.20 -16.85
C GLU A 165 0.51 -19.03 -16.94
N PRO A 166 1.82 -19.22 -16.62
CA PRO A 166 2.81 -18.14 -16.54
C PRO A 166 3.05 -17.32 -17.82
N ASP A 167 2.94 -17.94 -18.99
CA ASP A 167 3.23 -17.27 -20.27
C ASP A 167 2.01 -16.58 -20.88
N LEU A 168 0.82 -16.84 -20.31
CA LEU A 168 -0.45 -16.35 -20.82
C LEU A 168 -1.06 -15.26 -19.92
N HIS A 169 -0.88 -15.39 -18.61
CA HIS A 169 -1.53 -14.54 -17.61
C HIS A 169 -0.54 -13.65 -16.85
N LEU A 170 -1.08 -12.61 -16.22
CA LEU A 170 -0.34 -11.85 -15.23
C LEU A 170 0.18 -12.76 -14.10
N SER A 171 1.31 -12.37 -13.50
CA SER A 171 1.94 -13.13 -12.42
C SER A 171 0.99 -13.31 -11.23
N GLU A 172 0.83 -14.55 -10.76
CA GLU A 172 0.05 -14.87 -9.55
C GLU A 172 0.48 -14.01 -8.36
N LYS A 173 1.80 -13.83 -8.18
CA LYS A 173 2.37 -13.01 -7.12
C LYS A 173 1.87 -11.56 -7.18
N LEU A 174 1.89 -10.95 -8.36
CA LEU A 174 1.45 -9.56 -8.54
C LEU A 174 -0.06 -9.42 -8.37
N MET A 175 -0.84 -10.38 -8.87
CA MET A 175 -2.28 -10.37 -8.65
C MET A 175 -2.63 -10.48 -7.16
N MET A 176 -1.94 -11.32 -6.39
CA MET A 176 -2.21 -11.41 -4.96
C MET A 176 -1.83 -10.11 -4.23
N ILE A 177 -0.76 -9.44 -4.66
CA ILE A 177 -0.40 -8.10 -4.15
C ILE A 177 -1.49 -7.08 -4.49
N ASN A 178 -1.99 -7.08 -5.72
CA ASN A 178 -3.07 -6.21 -6.18
C ASN A 178 -4.36 -6.45 -5.40
N HIS A 179 -4.76 -7.71 -5.20
CA HIS A 179 -5.92 -8.06 -4.39
C HIS A 179 -5.75 -7.68 -2.91
N LEU A 180 -4.53 -7.83 -2.36
CA LEU A 180 -4.22 -7.41 -1.00
C LEU A 180 -4.36 -5.89 -0.83
N SER A 181 -4.06 -5.09 -1.86
CA SER A 181 -4.16 -3.63 -1.81
C SER A 181 -5.58 -3.13 -1.47
N ILE A 182 -6.61 -3.90 -1.83
CA ILE A 182 -8.02 -3.63 -1.48
C ILE A 182 -8.18 -3.70 0.04
N ARG A 183 -7.78 -4.81 0.66
CA ARG A 183 -7.86 -5.01 2.11
C ARG A 183 -6.99 -4.00 2.86
N GLN A 184 -5.85 -3.63 2.30
CA GLN A 184 -4.98 -2.60 2.87
C GLN A 184 -5.67 -1.24 2.89
N ALA A 185 -6.38 -0.87 1.82
CA ALA A 185 -7.14 0.39 1.76
C ALA A 185 -8.30 0.42 2.76
N GLU A 186 -9.06 -0.68 2.88
CA GLU A 186 -10.13 -0.81 3.87
C GLU A 186 -9.62 -0.78 5.31
N TRP A 187 -8.55 -1.53 5.59
CA TRP A 187 -7.89 -1.49 6.89
C TRP A 187 -7.40 -0.08 7.22
N PHE A 188 -6.72 0.57 6.27
CA PHE A 188 -6.16 1.91 6.48
C PHE A 188 -7.26 2.93 6.78
N THR A 189 -8.38 2.87 6.05
CA THR A 189 -9.52 3.75 6.26
C THR A 189 -10.06 3.62 7.68
N ARG A 190 -10.20 2.39 8.18
CA ARG A 190 -10.68 2.12 9.55
C ARG A 190 -9.72 2.61 10.63
N VAL A 191 -8.41 2.41 10.48
CA VAL A 191 -7.44 2.76 11.54
C VAL A 191 -7.04 4.24 11.55
N SER A 192 -7.26 4.94 10.42
CA SER A 192 -6.88 6.35 10.29
C SER A 192 -8.00 7.33 10.66
N GLU A 193 -9.23 6.84 10.89
CA GLU A 193 -10.35 7.66 11.31
C GLU A 193 -10.11 8.26 12.70
N GLY A 194 -10.17 9.59 12.80
CA GLY A 194 -9.92 10.31 14.07
C GLY A 194 -8.48 10.21 14.61
N SER A 195 -7.55 9.62 13.84
CA SER A 195 -6.18 9.32 14.28
C SER A 195 -5.13 10.18 13.55
N PRO A 196 -4.01 10.56 14.20
CA PRO A 196 -2.90 11.26 13.54
C PRO A 196 -2.12 10.39 12.54
N HIS A 197 -2.56 9.14 12.32
CA HIS A 197 -1.91 8.14 11.49
C HIS A 197 -1.53 8.63 10.08
N LYS A 198 -2.42 9.36 9.39
CA LYS A 198 -2.12 9.90 8.04
C LYS A 198 -0.93 10.85 8.03
N LEU A 199 -0.82 11.71 9.04
CA LEU A 199 0.30 12.66 9.16
C LEU A 199 1.61 11.92 9.38
N LEU A 200 1.60 10.93 10.28
CA LEU A 200 2.77 10.09 10.55
C LEU A 200 3.23 9.36 9.29
N VAL A 201 2.31 8.72 8.57
CA VAL A 201 2.61 7.99 7.34
C VAL A 201 3.21 8.88 6.26
N ARG A 202 2.69 10.10 6.06
CA ARG A 202 3.27 11.04 5.08
C ARG A 202 4.73 11.35 5.41
N VAL A 203 5.05 11.68 6.67
CA VAL A 203 6.42 12.00 7.09
C VAL A 203 7.34 10.79 6.98
N LEU A 204 6.87 9.60 7.38
CA LEU A 204 7.67 8.37 7.29
C LEU A 204 7.93 7.96 5.84
N LYS A 205 6.96 8.15 4.93
CA LYS A 205 7.17 7.93 3.49
C LYS A 205 8.19 8.91 2.90
N ASP A 206 8.18 10.18 3.32
CA ASP A 206 9.21 11.15 2.92
C ASP A 206 10.60 10.75 3.43
N ILE A 207 10.72 10.34 4.70
CA ILE A 207 11.98 9.84 5.25
C ILE A 207 12.46 8.60 4.49
N ARG A 208 11.56 7.63 4.25
CA ARG A 208 11.86 6.46 3.42
C ARG A 208 12.45 6.90 2.08
N ASN A 209 11.80 7.84 1.39
CA ASN A 209 12.22 8.35 0.07
C ASN A 209 13.58 9.06 0.09
N ARG A 210 13.93 9.75 1.17
CA ARG A 210 15.21 10.44 1.31
C ARG A 210 16.37 9.54 1.74
N HIS A 211 16.08 8.38 2.34
CA HIS A 211 17.09 7.48 2.90
C HIS A 211 17.03 6.09 2.24
N SER A 212 18.01 5.80 1.38
CA SER A 212 18.09 4.54 0.62
C SER A 212 18.05 3.29 1.50
N GLY A 213 18.62 3.34 2.71
CA GLY A 213 18.58 2.23 3.67
C GLY A 213 17.16 1.83 4.13
N LEU A 214 16.17 2.71 3.97
CA LEU A 214 14.78 2.43 4.31
C LEU A 214 13.93 2.04 3.09
N GLN A 215 14.44 2.19 1.85
CA GLN A 215 13.70 1.84 0.63
C GLN A 215 13.22 0.39 0.57
N PRO A 216 13.96 -0.63 1.05
CA PRO A 216 13.48 -2.01 1.01
C PRO A 216 12.18 -2.25 1.82
N MET A 217 11.84 -1.36 2.75
CA MET A 217 10.59 -1.41 3.49
C MET A 217 9.44 -0.95 2.59
N SER A 218 8.47 -1.81 2.30
CA SER A 218 7.33 -1.43 1.47
C SER A 218 6.47 -0.32 2.11
N SER A 219 5.72 0.43 1.30
CA SER A 219 4.78 1.44 1.81
C SER A 219 3.79 0.86 2.83
N TRP A 220 3.35 -0.39 2.61
CA TRP A 220 2.46 -1.09 3.54
C TRP A 220 3.08 -1.29 4.92
N VAL A 221 4.37 -1.68 4.98
CA VAL A 221 5.05 -1.88 6.27
C VAL A 221 5.16 -0.54 7.01
N VAL A 222 5.43 0.56 6.31
CA VAL A 222 5.42 1.90 6.90
C VAL A 222 4.05 2.25 7.50
N GLU A 223 2.98 2.03 6.73
CA GLU A 223 1.60 2.29 7.16
C GLU A 223 1.22 1.46 8.40
N TYR A 224 1.54 0.17 8.38
CA TYR A 224 1.25 -0.73 9.49
C TYR A 224 2.03 -0.36 10.75
N LEU A 225 3.35 -0.15 10.63
CA LEU A 225 4.20 0.21 11.77
C LEU A 225 3.82 1.57 12.35
N ALA A 226 3.40 2.53 11.52
CA ALA A 226 2.87 3.80 12.00
C ALA A 226 1.63 3.60 12.89
N ASN A 227 0.68 2.75 12.48
CA ASN A 227 -0.48 2.44 13.31
C ASN A 227 -0.08 1.65 14.57
N PHE A 228 0.84 0.70 14.46
CA PHE A 228 1.38 -0.02 15.62
C PHE A 228 1.96 0.95 16.65
N CYS A 229 2.77 1.91 16.22
CA CYS A 229 3.38 2.90 17.12
C CYS A 229 2.34 3.77 17.82
N ILE A 230 1.26 4.14 17.14
CA ILE A 230 0.19 4.97 17.71
C ILE A 230 -0.68 4.15 18.66
N SER A 231 -1.16 3.00 18.21
CA SER A 231 -2.32 2.33 18.81
C SER A 231 -1.95 1.19 19.77
N ASN A 232 -0.78 0.56 19.60
CA ASN A 232 -0.37 -0.57 20.45
C ASN A 232 0.32 -0.06 21.72
N THR A 233 -0.43 0.42 22.71
CA THR A 233 0.10 0.99 23.96
C THR A 233 -0.37 0.19 25.17
N ILE A 234 0.41 0.24 26.27
CA ILE A 234 0.08 -0.51 27.50
C ILE A 234 -1.26 -0.07 28.13
N ASN A 235 -1.63 1.19 27.99
CA ASN A 235 -2.86 1.77 28.52
C ASN A 235 -4.00 1.85 27.48
N HIS A 236 -3.79 1.32 26.27
CA HIS A 236 -4.73 1.37 25.15
C HIS A 236 -5.15 2.79 24.74
N LEU A 237 -4.41 3.81 25.15
CA LEU A 237 -4.59 5.19 24.69
C LEU A 237 -3.64 5.47 23.53
N PRO A 238 -4.12 6.09 22.44
CA PRO A 238 -3.28 6.37 21.29
C PRO A 238 -2.17 7.36 21.65
N LEU A 239 -0.95 7.08 21.18
CA LEU A 239 0.17 8.00 21.36
C LEU A 239 -0.03 9.27 20.52
N PRO A 240 0.36 10.45 21.06
CA PRO A 240 0.51 11.66 20.26
C PRO A 240 1.55 11.48 19.15
N LEU A 241 1.51 12.36 18.15
CA LEU A 241 2.27 12.22 16.91
C LEU A 241 3.80 12.20 17.12
N GLY A 242 4.35 13.08 17.98
CA GLY A 242 5.78 13.12 18.28
C GLY A 242 6.30 11.83 18.95
N PRO A 243 5.72 11.39 20.08
CA PRO A 243 6.05 10.12 20.70
C PRO A 243 5.92 8.92 19.76
N ALA A 244 4.86 8.86 18.95
CA ALA A 244 4.67 7.78 17.96
C ALA A 244 5.75 7.81 16.87
N PHE A 245 6.14 9.00 16.40
CA PHE A 245 7.24 9.18 15.46
C PHE A 245 8.58 8.70 16.03
N ARG A 246 8.91 9.06 17.27
CA ARG A 246 10.13 8.58 17.94
C ARG A 246 10.10 7.06 18.08
N ARG A 247 8.97 6.52 18.57
CA ARG A 247 8.77 5.07 18.77
C ARG A 247 9.01 4.27 17.50
N PHE A 248 8.61 4.78 16.33
CA PHE A 248 8.87 4.11 15.06
C PHE A 248 10.36 3.81 14.85
N PHE A 249 11.26 4.76 15.15
CA PHE A 249 12.70 4.54 15.03
C PHE A 249 13.27 3.71 16.19
N GLU A 250 12.72 3.84 17.40
CA GLU A 250 13.11 3.01 18.54
C GLU A 250 12.87 1.52 18.26
N ILE A 251 11.67 1.15 17.79
CA ILE A 251 11.34 -0.26 17.50
C ILE A 251 12.14 -0.78 16.32
N LEU A 252 12.37 0.04 15.28
CA LEU A 252 13.23 -0.35 14.17
C LEU A 252 14.67 -0.63 14.65
N SER A 253 15.20 0.24 15.52
CA SER A 253 16.54 0.10 16.10
C SER A 253 16.65 -1.08 17.06
N ALA A 254 15.56 -1.43 17.75
CA ALA A 254 15.45 -2.63 18.58
C ALA A 254 15.37 -3.93 17.76
N GLY A 255 15.30 -3.83 16.44
CA GLY A 255 15.30 -4.97 15.53
C GLY A 255 13.92 -5.51 15.19
N PHE A 256 12.87 -4.67 15.19
CA PHE A 256 11.50 -5.08 14.86
C PHE A 256 11.35 -5.78 13.49
N LEU A 257 12.24 -5.50 12.54
CA LEU A 257 12.24 -6.12 11.21
C LEU A 257 13.36 -7.16 11.00
N LEU A 258 14.07 -7.57 12.06
CA LEU A 258 15.16 -8.55 11.93
C LEU A 258 14.63 -10.00 11.80
N PRO A 259 15.35 -10.89 11.07
CA PRO A 259 14.95 -12.29 10.91
C PRO A 259 14.85 -13.06 12.23
N GLY A 260 13.91 -14.01 12.29
CA GLY A 260 13.72 -14.91 13.44
C GLY A 260 12.70 -14.43 14.48
N LEU A 261 12.02 -13.32 14.21
CA LEU A 261 10.99 -12.74 15.08
C LEU A 261 9.59 -12.96 14.47
N LYS A 262 8.64 -13.42 15.27
CA LYS A 262 7.21 -13.47 14.89
C LYS A 262 6.52 -12.15 15.26
N ASN A 263 7.04 -11.02 14.78
CA ASN A 263 6.48 -9.70 15.13
C ASN A 263 5.19 -9.38 14.37
N PHE A 264 4.98 -10.10 13.27
CA PHE A 264 3.76 -10.08 12.48
C PHE A 264 2.90 -11.32 12.81
N ASP A 265 2.72 -11.64 14.10
CA ASP A 265 1.87 -12.76 14.49
C ASP A 265 0.39 -12.36 14.32
N ASN A 266 -0.28 -12.99 13.35
CA ASN A 266 -1.73 -13.13 13.22
C ASN A 266 -2.64 -11.89 13.06
N THR A 267 -2.19 -10.63 13.10
CA THR A 267 -3.05 -9.50 12.66
C THR A 267 -3.43 -9.59 11.18
N TRP A 268 -2.70 -10.37 10.38
CA TRP A 268 -3.06 -10.72 9.00
C TRP A 268 -4.17 -11.77 8.91
N LYS A 269 -4.45 -12.50 10.00
CA LYS A 269 -5.62 -13.38 10.14
C LYS A 269 -6.89 -12.58 10.50
N ILE A 270 -6.76 -11.41 11.13
CA ILE A 270 -7.89 -10.50 11.46
C ILE A 270 -8.53 -9.88 10.19
N LEU A 271 -7.88 -9.99 9.02
CA LEU A 271 -8.46 -9.65 7.72
C LEU A 271 -9.20 -10.82 7.05
N LYS A 272 -9.65 -11.82 7.82
CA LYS A 272 -10.47 -12.93 7.32
C LYS A 272 -11.56 -13.35 8.33
N PRO A 273 -12.82 -13.43 7.88
CA PRO A 273 -13.72 -14.44 8.43
C PRO A 273 -13.42 -15.82 7.81
N ASP A 274 -13.26 -15.99 6.49
CA ASP A 274 -13.45 -17.34 5.92
C ASP A 274 -12.59 -17.77 4.70
N VAL A 275 -11.28 -17.49 4.64
CA VAL A 275 -10.47 -18.09 3.55
C VAL A 275 -9.11 -18.60 4.00
N THR A 276 -8.87 -19.91 3.98
CA THR A 276 -7.57 -20.52 4.23
C THR A 276 -6.57 -20.19 3.11
N TYR A 277 -5.69 -19.22 3.35
CA TYR A 277 -4.45 -19.04 2.58
C TYR A 277 -3.35 -18.89 3.63
N ASP A 278 -2.77 -20.02 4.02
CA ASP A 278 -1.68 -20.12 5.00
C ASP A 278 -0.29 -20.13 4.32
N THR A 279 -0.23 -19.95 2.99
CA THR A 279 0.99 -20.21 2.21
C THR A 279 1.55 -19.01 1.43
N PHE A 280 0.86 -17.87 1.36
CA PHE A 280 1.39 -16.67 0.70
C PHE A 280 2.04 -15.70 1.69
N PHE A 281 3.04 -16.21 2.42
CA PHE A 281 4.08 -15.33 2.95
C PHE A 281 4.90 -14.86 1.76
N VAL A 282 4.69 -13.62 1.29
CA VAL A 282 5.79 -12.90 0.67
C VAL A 282 6.82 -12.75 1.77
N ARG A 283 7.75 -13.71 1.78
CA ARG A 283 9.02 -13.63 2.45
C ARG A 283 9.73 -12.43 1.83
N ILE A 284 9.43 -11.23 2.33
CA ILE A 284 10.29 -10.07 2.14
C ILE A 284 11.53 -10.41 2.97
N GLU A 285 12.44 -11.17 2.36
CA GLU A 285 13.79 -11.27 2.89
C GLU A 285 14.39 -9.88 2.76
N PHE A 286 14.48 -9.16 3.87
CA PHE A 286 15.46 -8.09 4.01
C PHE A 286 16.84 -8.75 3.95
N SER A 287 17.34 -9.01 2.75
CA SER A 287 18.72 -9.40 2.54
C SER A 287 19.56 -8.13 2.69
N ILE A 288 20.07 -7.89 3.89
CA ILE A 288 21.21 -6.98 4.10
C ILE A 288 22.45 -7.71 3.56
N LYS A 289 22.58 -7.78 2.23
CA LYS A 289 23.84 -8.15 1.59
C LYS A 289 24.43 -6.90 0.97
N GLY A 290 25.48 -6.39 1.59
CA GLY A 290 26.39 -5.47 0.93
C GLY A 290 26.97 -6.16 -0.29
N GLY A 291 26.67 -5.63 -1.47
CA GLY A 291 27.13 -6.17 -2.74
C GLY A 291 26.32 -5.56 -3.87
N GLY A 292 26.96 -4.69 -4.65
CA GLY A 292 26.33 -4.00 -5.76
C GLY A 292 25.80 -4.97 -6.82
N THR A 293 24.49 -5.11 -6.86
CA THR A 293 23.70 -5.44 -8.04
C THR A 293 22.38 -4.68 -7.89
N GLN A 294 22.06 -3.82 -8.85
CA GLN A 294 20.78 -3.11 -8.89
C GLN A 294 19.65 -4.14 -9.03
N GLU A 295 19.08 -4.52 -7.90
CA GLU A 295 17.79 -5.21 -7.82
C GLU A 295 16.70 -4.14 -7.87
N VAL A 296 15.94 -4.13 -8.96
CA VAL A 296 14.86 -3.19 -9.22
C VAL A 296 13.72 -3.45 -8.23
N ASP A 297 13.30 -2.41 -7.51
CA ASP A 297 12.19 -2.45 -6.57
C ASP A 297 10.90 -2.91 -7.29
N PRO A 298 10.26 -4.03 -6.91
CA PRO A 298 9.05 -4.50 -7.58
C PRO A 298 7.82 -3.65 -7.24
N GLN A 299 7.98 -2.51 -6.56
CA GLN A 299 6.92 -1.53 -6.36
C GLN A 299 7.12 -0.31 -7.28
N TYR A 300 6.83 -0.53 -8.57
CA TYR A 300 6.45 0.51 -9.52
C TYR A 300 7.44 1.67 -9.68
N SER A 301 8.57 1.40 -10.33
CA SER A 301 9.43 2.44 -10.90
C SER A 301 9.31 2.43 -12.43
N GLY A 302 8.67 3.47 -12.96
CA GLY A 302 8.51 3.76 -14.39
C GLY A 302 7.21 4.49 -14.70
#